data_AF-G9KJH3-F1
#
_entry.id   AF-G9KJH3-F1
#
_cell.length_a   1.000
_cell.length_b   1.000
_cell.length_c   1.000
_cell.angle_alpha   90.00
_cell.angle_beta   90.00
_cell.angle_gamma   90.00
#
_symmetry.space_group_name_H-M   'P 1'
#
loop_
_entity.id
_entity.type
_entity.pdbx_description
1 polymer ?
#
loop_
_entity_poly.entity_id
_entity_poly.type
_entity_poly.pdbx_seq_one_letter_code
_entity_poly.pdbx_strand_id
1 'polypeptide(L)'
;SDHLLAVFKAESFNFSSSGREDVDVRTLGNGRPFAIELVNPHRVHFTSQEIKELQQKINNSSNKIQVRDLQLVTREAIGHMKEGEEEKTKSYSALIWTNNTIQKKDIEFLNDIKELKIDQKTPLRVLHRRPLAVRTRIIHSMESHYVDDHHFRLYLKTQAGTYIKEFVHGDFGRTKPNIGSLMNVTADILELDV
;
A
#
# COMPACT_ATOMS: atom_id res chain seq x y z
N SER A 1 -3.75 -10.16 -18.28
CA SER A 1 -4.34 -9.49 -19.46
C SER A 1 -5.02 -10.48 -20.37
N ASP A 2 -4.33 -11.55 -20.77
CA ASP A 2 -4.72 -12.40 -21.90
C ASP A 2 -6.02 -13.16 -21.62
N HIS A 3 -6.27 -13.49 -20.35
CA HIS A 3 -7.52 -14.11 -19.91
C HIS A 3 -8.77 -13.25 -20.19
N LEU A 4 -8.68 -11.93 -20.00
CA LEU A 4 -9.83 -11.01 -20.09
C LEU A 4 -10.15 -10.65 -21.54
N LEU A 5 -9.13 -10.32 -22.33
CA LEU A 5 -9.32 -9.94 -23.74
C LEU A 5 -10.00 -11.06 -24.54
N ALA A 6 -9.55 -12.31 -24.35
CA ALA A 6 -10.14 -13.47 -25.02
C ALA A 6 -11.60 -13.73 -24.60
N VAL A 7 -11.91 -13.59 -23.30
CA VAL A 7 -13.24 -13.86 -22.75
C VAL A 7 -14.26 -12.81 -23.21
N PHE A 8 -13.89 -11.54 -23.15
CA PHE A 8 -14.76 -10.42 -23.54
C PHE A 8 -14.72 -10.10 -25.03
N LYS A 9 -13.81 -10.74 -25.79
CA LYS A 9 -13.53 -10.46 -27.20
C LYS A 9 -13.28 -8.95 -27.41
N ALA A 10 -12.43 -8.40 -26.55
CA ALA A 10 -12.05 -7.00 -26.56
C ALA A 10 -10.74 -6.80 -27.31
N GLU A 11 -10.54 -5.61 -27.86
CA GLU A 11 -9.35 -5.26 -28.65
C GLU A 11 -8.16 -4.92 -27.75
N SER A 12 -8.41 -4.18 -26.68
CA SER A 12 -7.39 -3.75 -25.73
C SER A 12 -8.00 -3.51 -24.34
N PHE A 13 -7.15 -3.17 -23.37
CA PHE A 13 -7.60 -2.87 -22.02
C PHE A 13 -6.80 -1.72 -21.39
N ASN A 14 -7.46 -0.97 -20.49
CA ASN A 14 -6.81 0.01 -19.62
C ASN A 14 -6.94 -0.46 -18.17
N PHE A 15 -5.84 -0.54 -17.44
CA PHE A 15 -5.82 -0.90 -16.02
C PHE A 15 -5.78 0.36 -15.14
N SER A 16 -6.61 0.38 -14.10
CA SER A 16 -6.64 1.44 -13.09
C SER A 16 -6.73 0.83 -11.69
N SER A 17 -6.11 1.46 -10.69
CA SER A 17 -6.17 1.03 -9.28
C SER A 17 -6.33 2.23 -8.34
N SER A 18 -6.86 1.99 -7.14
CA SER A 18 -6.93 2.99 -6.07
C SER A 18 -5.57 3.07 -5.37
N GLY A 19 -4.64 3.87 -5.91
CA GLY A 19 -3.24 3.94 -5.49
C GLY A 19 -2.34 2.82 -6.04
N ARG A 20 -1.09 2.80 -5.56
CA ARG A 20 0.00 1.92 -6.02
C ARG A 20 0.99 1.66 -4.88
N GLU A 21 1.65 0.51 -4.95
CA GLU A 21 2.79 0.16 -4.09
C GLU A 21 4.11 0.04 -4.87
N ASP A 22 5.24 0.05 -4.16
CA ASP A 22 6.55 -0.25 -4.73
C ASP A 22 6.65 -1.74 -5.09
N VAL A 23 7.62 -2.10 -5.95
CA VAL A 23 7.76 -3.48 -6.48
C VAL A 23 8.10 -4.52 -5.39
N ASP A 24 8.73 -4.08 -4.30
CA ASP A 24 9.15 -4.87 -3.15
C ASP A 24 8.11 -4.91 -2.03
N VAL A 25 6.89 -4.39 -2.27
CA VAL A 25 5.81 -4.29 -1.28
C VAL A 25 4.69 -5.27 -1.64
N ARG A 26 4.23 -6.06 -0.66
CA ARG A 26 3.05 -6.91 -0.84
C ARG A 26 1.79 -6.14 -0.46
N THR A 27 0.66 -6.48 -1.08
CA THR A 27 -0.67 -6.03 -0.63
C THR A 27 -1.44 -7.26 -0.17
N LEU A 28 -1.75 -7.31 1.12
CA LEU A 28 -2.35 -8.44 1.81
C LEU A 28 -3.79 -8.10 2.23
N GLY A 29 -4.35 -8.90 3.15
CA GLY A 29 -5.74 -8.73 3.61
C GLY A 29 -6.73 -8.75 2.45
N ASN A 30 -7.62 -7.76 2.42
CA ASN A 30 -8.64 -7.61 1.37
C ASN A 30 -8.07 -7.07 0.04
N GLY A 31 -6.78 -6.76 -0.02
CA GLY A 31 -6.12 -6.31 -1.24
C GLY A 31 -6.45 -4.87 -1.62
N ARG A 32 -6.08 -4.51 -2.85
CA ARG A 32 -6.28 -3.17 -3.41
C ARG A 32 -7.40 -3.17 -4.46
N PRO A 33 -8.35 -2.22 -4.39
CA PRO A 33 -9.33 -2.02 -5.45
C PRO A 33 -8.66 -1.70 -6.80
N PHE A 34 -9.13 -2.35 -7.85
CA PHE A 34 -8.71 -2.10 -9.23
C PHE A 34 -9.90 -2.23 -10.19
N ALA A 35 -9.77 -1.63 -11.37
CA ALA A 35 -10.68 -1.81 -12.49
C ALA A 35 -9.89 -2.02 -13.78
N ILE A 36 -10.51 -2.75 -14.70
CA ILE A 36 -10.01 -2.97 -16.05
C ILE A 36 -11.11 -2.54 -17.01
N GLU A 37 -10.85 -1.45 -17.73
CA GLU A 37 -11.69 -1.03 -18.84
C GLU A 37 -11.31 -1.90 -20.05
N LEU A 38 -12.30 -2.53 -20.68
CA LEU A 38 -12.13 -3.34 -21.86
C LEU A 38 -12.65 -2.58 -23.08
N VAL A 39 -11.78 -2.35 -24.06
CA VAL A 39 -12.09 -1.52 -25.23
C VAL A 39 -12.68 -2.38 -26.33
N ASN A 40 -13.80 -1.93 -26.90
CA ASN A 40 -14.51 -2.60 -27.99
C ASN A 40 -14.85 -4.10 -27.73
N PRO A 41 -15.54 -4.44 -26.61
CA PRO A 41 -15.86 -5.83 -26.28
C PRO A 41 -17.00 -6.36 -27.16
N HIS A 42 -16.79 -7.51 -27.80
CA HIS A 42 -17.82 -8.18 -28.61
C HIS A 42 -18.62 -9.23 -27.82
N ARG A 43 -18.33 -9.40 -26.53
CA ARG A 43 -19.14 -10.16 -25.57
C ARG A 43 -19.21 -9.38 -24.26
N VAL A 44 -20.43 -8.98 -23.85
CA VAL A 44 -20.66 -8.13 -22.67
C VAL A 44 -21.65 -8.71 -21.67
N HIS A 45 -22.41 -9.74 -22.04
CA HIS A 45 -23.34 -10.41 -21.14
C HIS A 45 -22.66 -11.58 -20.46
N PHE A 46 -22.59 -11.50 -19.13
CA PHE A 46 -22.06 -12.55 -18.27
C PHE A 46 -22.96 -12.68 -17.05
N THR A 47 -23.19 -13.92 -16.63
CA THR A 47 -23.78 -14.25 -15.34
C THR A 47 -22.76 -14.06 -14.22
N SER A 48 -23.23 -13.92 -12.98
CA SER A 48 -22.35 -13.87 -11.81
C SER A 48 -21.47 -15.11 -11.66
N GLN A 49 -21.96 -16.27 -12.11
CA GLN A 49 -21.23 -17.53 -12.08
C GLN A 49 -20.06 -17.52 -13.08
N GLU A 50 -20.26 -17.04 -14.30
CA GLU A 50 -19.18 -16.91 -15.30
C GLU A 50 -18.07 -15.95 -14.85
N ILE A 51 -18.43 -14.85 -14.19
CA ILE A 51 -17.44 -13.93 -13.63
C ILE A 51 -16.67 -14.58 -12.47
N LYS A 52 -17.33 -15.36 -11.62
CA LYS A 52 -16.67 -16.11 -10.55
C LYS A 52 -15.69 -17.15 -11.10
N GLU A 53 -16.04 -17.83 -12.18
CA GLU A 53 -15.16 -18.77 -12.88
C GLU A 53 -13.95 -18.05 -13.49
N LEU A 54 -14.15 -16.87 -14.07
CA LEU A 54 -13.05 -16.04 -14.56
C LEU A 54 -12.09 -15.63 -13.43
N GLN A 55 -12.61 -15.26 -12.26
CA GLN A 55 -11.78 -14.99 -11.08
C GLN A 55 -10.94 -16.21 -10.71
N GLN A 56 -11.54 -17.40 -10.65
CA GLN A 56 -10.81 -18.63 -10.34
C GLN A 56 -9.75 -18.95 -11.39
N LYS A 57 -10.06 -18.74 -12.68
CA LYS A 57 -9.08 -18.90 -13.76
C LYS A 57 -7.86 -18.00 -13.57
N ILE A 58 -8.08 -16.73 -13.20
CA ILE A 58 -7.00 -15.78 -12.90
C ILE A 58 -6.18 -16.29 -11.70
N ASN A 59 -6.84 -16.68 -10.62
CA ASN A 59 -6.19 -17.14 -9.39
C ASN A 59 -5.39 -18.43 -9.57
N ASN A 60 -5.85 -19.34 -10.43
CA ASN A 60 -5.14 -20.58 -10.76
C ASN A 60 -3.96 -20.34 -11.72
N SER A 61 -3.89 -19.19 -12.39
CA SER A 61 -2.84 -18.88 -13.37
C SER A 61 -1.57 -18.29 -12.75
N SER A 62 -1.60 -17.89 -11.47
CA SER A 62 -0.48 -17.23 -10.81
C SER A 62 -0.51 -17.43 -9.31
N ASN A 63 0.66 -17.71 -8.73
CA ASN A 63 0.89 -17.66 -7.29
C ASN A 63 1.38 -16.30 -6.80
N LYS A 64 1.63 -15.33 -7.70
CA LYS A 64 2.15 -14.00 -7.36
C LYS A 64 1.06 -13.00 -6.99
N ILE A 65 -0.14 -13.20 -7.53
CA ILE A 65 -1.31 -12.35 -7.30
C ILE A 65 -2.54 -13.22 -7.10
N GLN A 66 -3.52 -12.70 -6.38
CA GLN A 66 -4.85 -13.26 -6.26
C GLN A 66 -5.87 -12.12 -6.40
N VAL A 67 -6.99 -12.41 -7.03
CA VAL A 67 -8.12 -11.51 -7.23
C VAL A 67 -9.31 -12.00 -6.40
N ARG A 68 -10.04 -11.06 -5.83
CA ARG A 68 -11.31 -11.25 -5.15
C ARG A 68 -12.30 -10.20 -5.61
N ASP A 69 -13.57 -10.41 -5.30
CA ASP A 69 -14.68 -9.49 -5.58
C ASP A 69 -14.78 -9.05 -7.06
N LEU A 70 -14.36 -9.93 -7.97
CA LEU A 70 -14.42 -9.66 -9.41
C LEU A 70 -15.89 -9.54 -9.83
N GLN A 71 -16.22 -8.43 -10.47
CA GLN A 71 -17.58 -8.10 -10.88
C GLN A 71 -17.58 -7.13 -12.06
N LEU A 72 -18.66 -7.13 -12.82
CA LEU A 72 -18.91 -6.11 -13.83
C LEU A 72 -19.35 -4.82 -13.14
N VAL A 73 -18.71 -3.70 -13.49
CA VAL A 73 -19.00 -2.38 -12.93
C VAL A 73 -19.17 -1.36 -14.04
N THR A 74 -19.89 -0.28 -13.74
CA THR A 74 -20.02 0.86 -14.65
C THR A 74 -18.90 1.87 -14.43
N ARG A 75 -18.80 2.87 -15.32
CA ARG A 75 -17.76 3.91 -15.24
C ARG A 75 -17.86 4.73 -13.96
N GLU A 76 -19.07 4.95 -13.44
CA GLU A 76 -19.33 5.72 -12.23
C GLU A 76 -18.68 5.06 -11.01
N ALA A 77 -18.66 3.72 -10.96
CA ALA A 77 -18.03 2.97 -9.88
C ALA A 77 -16.49 3.17 -9.82
N ILE A 78 -15.87 3.57 -10.93
CA ILE A 78 -14.43 3.90 -10.99
C ILE A 78 -14.13 5.21 -10.22
N GLY A 79 -15.09 6.13 -10.13
CA GLY A 79 -14.96 7.37 -9.36
C GLY A 79 -14.65 7.11 -7.89
N HIS A 80 -15.36 6.15 -7.28
CA HIS A 80 -15.17 5.78 -5.87
C HIS A 80 -13.75 5.25 -5.56
N MET A 81 -13.05 4.68 -6.56
CA MET A 81 -11.66 4.25 -6.37
C MET A 81 -10.70 5.42 -6.26
N LYS A 82 -10.92 6.51 -7.00
CA LYS A 82 -10.09 7.72 -6.95
C LYS A 82 -10.26 8.45 -5.63
N GLU A 83 -11.50 8.62 -5.18
CA GLU A 83 -11.82 9.19 -3.87
C GLU A 83 -11.15 8.39 -2.73
N GLY A 84 -11.22 7.06 -2.81
CA GLY A 84 -10.56 6.17 -1.86
C GLY A 84 -9.02 6.15 -1.90
N GLU A 85 -8.41 6.71 -2.95
CA GLU A 85 -6.96 6.92 -3.02
C GLU A 85 -6.54 8.17 -2.23
N GLU A 86 -7.38 9.20 -2.21
CA GLU A 86 -7.06 10.50 -1.62
C GLU A 86 -7.49 10.61 -0.16
N GLU A 87 -8.62 10.01 0.23
CA GLU A 87 -9.24 10.26 1.53
C GLU A 87 -9.11 9.11 2.52
N LYS A 88 -9.00 7.87 2.04
CA LYS A 88 -9.03 6.69 2.93
C LYS A 88 -7.67 6.45 3.57
N THR A 89 -7.71 6.12 4.86
CA THR A 89 -6.54 5.64 5.58
C THR A 89 -6.01 4.34 4.98
N LYS A 90 -4.70 4.13 5.06
CA LYS A 90 -4.06 2.86 4.69
C LYS A 90 -3.43 2.24 5.93
N SER A 91 -3.40 0.91 5.96
CA SER A 91 -2.74 0.15 7.01
C SER A 91 -1.50 -0.50 6.42
N TYR A 92 -0.45 -0.65 7.23
CA TYR A 92 0.77 -1.30 6.81
C TYR A 92 1.36 -2.17 7.93
N SER A 93 2.18 -3.14 7.55
CA SER A 93 3.11 -3.83 8.44
C SER A 93 4.53 -3.64 7.92
N ALA A 94 5.43 -3.16 8.75
CA ALA A 94 6.83 -2.96 8.42
C ALA A 94 7.71 -3.81 9.33
N LEU A 95 8.67 -4.55 8.76
CA LEU A 95 9.77 -5.12 9.53
C LEU A 95 10.88 -4.08 9.61
N ILE A 96 11.19 -3.63 10.82
CA ILE A 96 12.14 -2.55 11.08
C ILE A 96 13.39 -3.13 11.72
N TRP A 97 14.55 -2.72 11.20
CA TRP A 97 15.86 -2.95 11.81
C TRP A 97 16.33 -1.71 12.57
N THR A 98 17.05 -1.90 13.67
CA THR A 98 17.71 -0.83 14.43
C THR A 98 19.21 -1.10 14.58
N ASN A 99 20.02 -0.04 14.49
CA ASN A 99 21.47 -0.17 14.65
C ASN A 99 21.90 -0.54 16.08
N ASN A 100 21.18 -0.03 17.08
CA ASN A 100 21.40 -0.35 18.48
C ASN A 100 20.50 -1.51 18.89
N THR A 101 20.95 -2.28 19.88
CA THR A 101 20.13 -3.30 20.50
C THR A 101 18.94 -2.66 21.22
N ILE A 102 17.76 -3.22 21.04
CA ILE A 102 16.51 -2.81 21.68
C ILE A 102 15.99 -3.93 22.59
N GLN A 103 15.14 -3.55 23.55
CA GLN A 103 14.32 -4.45 24.34
C GLN A 103 12.85 -4.13 24.07
N LYS A 104 11.94 -5.05 24.42
CA LYS A 104 10.51 -4.85 24.24
C LYS A 104 9.99 -3.51 24.80
N LYS A 105 10.44 -3.14 26.00
CA LYS A 105 10.08 -1.86 26.65
C LYS A 105 10.49 -0.61 25.84
N ASP A 106 11.52 -0.71 25.00
CA ASP A 106 12.07 0.44 24.27
C ASP A 106 11.18 0.83 23.07
N ILE A 107 10.28 -0.06 22.63
CA ILE A 107 9.32 0.18 21.54
C ILE A 107 7.88 0.31 22.02
N GLU A 108 7.60 0.04 23.30
CA GLU A 108 6.24 0.04 23.85
C GLU A 108 5.58 1.42 23.79
N PHE A 109 6.36 2.50 23.98
CA PHE A 109 5.86 3.87 23.92
C PHE A 109 5.27 4.24 22.54
N LEU A 110 5.70 3.57 21.46
CA LEU A 110 5.16 3.81 20.12
C LEU A 110 3.65 3.51 20.05
N ASN A 111 3.18 2.56 20.88
CA ASN A 111 1.77 2.16 20.93
C ASN A 111 0.87 3.28 21.43
N ASP A 112 1.39 4.16 22.27
CA ASP A 112 0.64 5.25 22.91
C ASP A 112 0.56 6.50 22.02
N ILE A 113 1.40 6.59 20.98
CA ILE A 113 1.40 7.71 20.05
C ILE A 113 0.22 7.57 19.07
N LYS A 114 -0.73 8.51 19.15
CA LYS A 114 -1.89 8.62 18.25
C LYS A 114 -1.88 9.94 17.51
N GLU A 115 -2.44 9.94 16.29
CA GLU A 115 -2.57 11.13 15.45
C GLU A 115 -1.27 11.94 15.30
N LEU A 116 -0.14 11.24 15.15
CA LEU A 116 1.18 11.85 15.01
C LEU A 116 1.26 12.60 13.69
N LYS A 117 1.42 13.92 13.77
CA LYS A 117 1.72 14.76 12.61
C LYS A 117 3.20 14.64 12.25
N ILE A 118 3.46 14.36 10.98
CA ILE A 118 4.79 14.33 10.40
C ILE A 118 4.87 15.25 9.19
N ASP A 119 6.00 15.90 8.99
CA ASP A 119 6.30 16.66 7.78
C ASP A 119 7.24 15.85 6.90
N GLN A 120 6.73 15.46 5.73
CA GLN A 120 7.49 14.72 4.73
C GLN A 120 7.84 15.63 3.56
N LYS A 121 9.14 15.86 3.33
CA LYS A 121 9.56 16.33 2.01
C LYS A 121 9.37 15.21 1.01
N THR A 122 9.12 15.58 -0.24
CA THR A 122 8.99 14.63 -1.36
C THR A 122 10.22 13.71 -1.40
N PRO A 123 10.10 12.38 -1.18
CA PRO A 123 11.24 11.49 -0.96
C PRO A 123 12.31 11.56 -2.05
N LEU A 124 13.58 11.42 -1.68
CA LEU A 124 14.70 11.53 -2.62
C LEU A 124 14.50 10.61 -3.84
N ARG A 125 14.11 9.36 -3.59
CA ARG A 125 13.90 8.34 -4.63
C ARG A 125 12.82 8.69 -5.67
N VAL A 126 11.89 9.61 -5.36
CA VAL A 126 10.82 10.01 -6.28
C VAL A 126 10.96 11.45 -6.80
N LEU A 127 12.00 12.20 -6.41
CA LEU A 127 12.20 13.59 -6.84
C LEU A 127 12.30 13.76 -8.36
N HIS A 128 12.80 12.74 -9.08
CA HIS A 128 12.88 12.77 -10.53
C HIS A 128 11.51 12.69 -11.23
N ARG A 129 10.43 12.38 -10.50
CA ARG A 129 9.05 12.26 -11.05
C ARG A 129 8.05 13.22 -10.41
N ARG A 130 8.40 13.82 -9.27
CA ARG A 130 7.49 14.63 -8.46
C ARG A 130 8.17 15.92 -8.05
N PRO A 131 7.46 17.06 -8.09
CA PRO A 131 8.02 18.33 -7.64
C PRO A 131 8.36 18.26 -6.15
N LEU A 132 9.44 18.95 -5.78
CA LEU A 132 9.84 19.10 -4.38
C LEU A 132 8.76 19.89 -3.62
N ALA A 133 8.11 19.24 -2.68
CA ALA A 133 7.18 19.86 -1.74
C ALA A 133 7.29 19.21 -0.37
N VAL A 134 6.93 19.96 0.67
CA VAL A 134 6.72 19.46 2.04
C VAL A 134 5.23 19.21 2.22
N ARG A 135 4.87 18.05 2.76
CA ARG A 135 3.48 17.69 3.02
C ARG A 135 3.37 17.17 4.45
N THR A 136 2.49 17.78 5.22
CA THR A 136 2.10 17.24 6.51
C THR A 136 1.23 16.00 6.30
N ARG A 137 1.53 14.95 7.05
CA ARG A 137 0.84 13.66 7.05
C ARG A 137 0.54 13.24 8.48
N ILE A 138 -0.41 12.34 8.64
CA ILE A 138 -0.84 11.83 9.94
C ILE A 138 -0.61 10.33 10.01
N ILE A 139 0.09 9.89 11.05
CA ILE A 139 0.11 8.50 11.50
C ILE A 139 -0.97 8.38 12.59
N HIS A 140 -2.11 7.80 12.25
CA HIS A 140 -3.27 7.69 13.15
C HIS A 140 -2.96 6.82 14.36
N SER A 141 -2.31 5.69 14.12
CA SER A 141 -1.93 4.76 15.19
C SER A 141 -0.74 3.91 14.79
N MET A 142 0.00 3.45 15.79
CA MET A 142 1.05 2.45 15.68
C MET A 142 0.81 1.32 16.69
N GLU A 143 1.28 0.13 16.34
CA GLU A 143 1.32 -1.05 17.21
C GLU A 143 2.64 -1.80 16.97
N SER A 144 3.48 -1.91 18.00
CA SER A 144 4.82 -2.47 17.94
C SER A 144 4.87 -3.89 18.49
N HIS A 145 5.54 -4.78 17.75
CA HIS A 145 5.75 -6.18 18.13
C HIS A 145 7.24 -6.49 18.08
N TYR A 146 7.83 -6.72 19.26
CA TYR A 146 9.22 -7.14 19.39
C TYR A 146 9.48 -8.44 18.63
N VAL A 147 10.60 -8.52 17.91
CA VAL A 147 11.06 -9.74 17.24
C VAL A 147 12.34 -10.23 17.90
N ASP A 148 13.38 -9.40 17.91
CA ASP A 148 14.68 -9.67 18.53
C ASP A 148 15.40 -8.36 18.85
N ASP A 149 16.65 -8.46 19.32
CA ASP A 149 17.44 -7.34 19.80
C ASP A 149 17.68 -6.25 18.74
N HIS A 150 17.54 -6.54 17.44
CA HIS A 150 17.72 -5.57 16.37
C HIS A 150 16.49 -5.41 15.47
N HIS A 151 15.39 -6.09 15.77
CA HIS A 151 14.22 -6.08 14.92
C HIS A 151 12.90 -6.00 15.70
N PHE A 152 11.96 -5.27 15.11
CA PHE A 152 10.57 -5.29 15.52
C PHE A 152 9.65 -5.11 14.31
N ARG A 153 8.43 -5.63 14.40
CA ARG A 153 7.36 -5.33 13.45
C ARG A 153 6.56 -4.13 13.94
N LEU A 154 6.32 -3.18 13.05
CA LEU A 154 5.47 -2.04 13.30
C LEU A 154 4.24 -2.14 12.41
N TYR A 155 3.07 -2.19 13.04
CA TYR A 155 1.80 -2.03 12.36
C TYR A 155 1.37 -0.59 12.47
N LEU A 156 0.92 0.00 11.37
CA LEU A 156 0.64 1.43 11.31
C LEU A 156 -0.62 1.68 10.50
N LYS A 157 -1.40 2.68 10.93
CA LYS A 157 -2.52 3.23 10.17
C LYS A 157 -2.21 4.69 9.85
N THR A 158 -2.24 5.07 8.59
CA THR A 158 -1.80 6.41 8.14
C THR A 158 -2.82 7.07 7.24
N GLN A 159 -2.71 8.39 7.14
CA GLN A 159 -3.32 9.15 6.06
C GLN A 159 -2.83 8.63 4.69
N ALA A 160 -3.68 8.74 3.68
CA ALA A 160 -3.31 8.45 2.30
C ALA A 160 -2.07 9.26 1.83
N GLY A 161 -1.25 8.64 0.99
CA GLY A 161 -0.06 9.28 0.42
C GLY A 161 1.05 9.57 1.43
N THR A 162 1.05 8.88 2.57
CA THR A 162 2.18 8.87 3.52
C THR A 162 3.26 7.92 3.00
N TYR A 163 4.51 8.38 2.98
CA TYR A 163 5.64 7.58 2.54
C TYR A 163 6.24 6.80 3.72
N ILE A 164 5.89 5.52 3.83
CA ILE A 164 6.19 4.71 5.02
C ILE A 164 7.68 4.44 5.19
N LYS A 165 8.39 4.10 4.10
CA LYS A 165 9.84 3.84 4.15
C LYS A 165 10.57 5.06 4.76
N GLU A 166 10.26 6.24 4.25
CA GLU A 166 10.82 7.50 4.70
C GLU A 166 10.37 7.93 6.10
N PHE A 167 9.21 7.47 6.59
CA PHE A 167 8.83 7.62 7.98
C PHE A 167 9.65 6.71 8.92
N VAL A 168 10.11 5.56 8.44
CA VAL A 168 11.00 4.68 9.20
C VAL A 168 12.43 5.23 9.24
N HIS A 169 13.09 5.33 8.08
CA HIS A 169 14.52 5.69 7.99
C HIS A 169 14.81 7.19 8.02
N GLY A 170 13.77 8.03 7.93
CA GLY A 170 13.87 9.49 8.05
C GLY A 170 14.35 10.23 6.80
N ASP A 171 14.78 9.52 5.76
CA ASP A 171 15.26 10.07 4.48
C ASP A 171 16.32 11.16 4.68
N PHE A 172 17.35 10.85 5.49
CA PHE A 172 18.39 11.79 5.91
C PHE A 172 17.82 13.06 6.59
N GLY A 173 16.76 12.89 7.39
CA GLY A 173 16.10 13.98 8.12
C GLY A 173 15.12 14.80 7.27
N ARG A 174 14.72 14.31 6.10
CA ARG A 174 13.71 14.94 5.24
C ARG A 174 12.27 14.57 5.63
N THR A 175 12.10 13.56 6.49
CA THR A 175 10.85 13.25 7.19
C THR A 175 11.03 13.50 8.68
N LYS A 176 10.17 14.32 9.30
CA LYS A 176 10.24 14.65 10.73
C LYS A 176 8.85 14.75 11.38
N PRO A 177 8.63 14.15 12.57
CA PRO A 177 9.46 13.09 13.16
C PRO A 177 9.45 11.81 12.31
N ASN A 178 10.39 10.92 12.59
CA ASN A 178 10.55 9.59 12.00
C ASN A 178 10.92 8.57 13.11
N ILE A 179 10.83 7.26 12.83
CA ILE A 179 11.10 6.21 13.82
C ILE A 179 12.48 6.34 14.45
N GLY A 180 13.52 6.57 13.64
CA GLY A 180 14.87 6.79 14.16
C GLY A 180 14.96 7.94 15.16
N SER A 181 14.33 9.08 14.85
CA SER A 181 14.27 10.24 15.75
C SER A 181 13.42 10.02 17.00
N LEU A 182 12.34 9.22 16.91
CA LEU A 182 11.46 8.91 18.04
C LEU A 182 12.15 7.96 19.04
N MET A 183 12.91 7.00 18.53
CA MET A 183 13.61 5.99 19.34
C MET A 183 15.06 6.36 19.67
N ASN A 184 15.57 7.47 19.12
CA ASN A 184 16.98 7.86 19.21
C ASN A 184 17.95 6.77 18.70
N VAL A 185 17.63 6.20 17.54
CA VAL A 185 18.42 5.17 16.85
C VAL A 185 18.51 5.48 15.36
N THR A 186 19.40 4.78 14.64
CA THR A 186 19.25 4.63 13.19
C THR A 186 18.33 3.44 12.94
N ALA A 187 17.26 3.67 12.19
CA ALA A 187 16.30 2.64 11.82
C ALA A 187 16.25 2.51 10.29
N ASP A 188 16.03 1.29 9.81
CA ASP A 188 15.76 1.02 8.40
C ASP A 188 14.62 0.01 8.24
N ILE A 189 14.04 -0.06 7.05
CA ILE A 189 12.91 -0.91 6.74
C ILE A 189 13.34 -2.08 5.85
N LEU A 190 13.12 -3.30 6.32
CA LEU A 190 13.52 -4.52 5.61
C LEU A 190 12.38 -5.09 4.76
N GLU A 191 11.16 -5.05 5.29
CA GLU A 191 9.94 -5.54 4.61
C GLU A 191 8.82 -4.52 4.81
N LEU A 192 7.93 -4.41 3.82
CA LEU A 192 6.72 -3.59 3.92
C LEU A 192 5.55 -4.30 3.23
N ASP A 193 4.44 -4.38 3.96
CA ASP A 193 3.17 -4.89 3.49
C ASP A 193 2.08 -3.83 3.68
N VAL A 194 1.09 -3.84 2.77
CA VAL A 194 -0.16 -3.06 2.86
C VAL A 194 -1.33 -3.96 3.21
#